data_AF-A0A1M6GDV3-F1
#
_entry.id   AF-A0A1M6GDV3-F1
#
_cell.length_a   1.000
_cell.length_b   1.000
_cell.length_c   1.000
_cell.angle_alpha   90.00
_cell.angle_beta   90.00
_cell.angle_gamma   90.00
#
_symmetry.space_group_name_H-M   'P 1'
#
loop_
_entity.id
_entity.type
_entity.pdbx_description
1 polymer ?
#
loop_
_entity_poly.entity_id
_entity_poly.type
_entity_poly.pdbx_seq_one_letter_code
_entity_poly.pdbx_strand_id
1 'polypeptide(L)'
;MNSLNELLAILSIIVAIILVIFIIARYTYLIKKTMMEHGIYQEQQNSKFKYLDIGCIVFGLGIGLLTSSIFTTMKITEDTMDLLVWGTILVFAAGGLVLAHFIRKRLEK
;
A
#
# COMPACT_ATOMS: atom_id res chain seq x y z
N MET A 1 -23.83 25.00 -8.33
CA MET A 1 -23.82 23.66 -8.99
C MET A 1 -22.51 22.92 -8.77
N ASN A 2 -21.36 23.59 -8.65
CA ASN A 2 -20.05 22.91 -8.43
C ASN A 2 -19.93 22.20 -7.07
N SER A 3 -20.44 22.79 -5.99
CA SER A 3 -20.37 22.22 -4.64
C SER A 3 -21.17 20.91 -4.46
N LEU A 4 -22.26 20.74 -5.21
CA LEU A 4 -23.03 19.49 -5.20
C LEU A 4 -22.27 18.36 -5.92
N ASN A 5 -21.57 18.67 -7.02
CA ASN A 5 -20.75 17.69 -7.73
C ASN A 5 -19.52 17.27 -6.90
N GLU A 6 -18.88 18.20 -6.19
CA GLU A 6 -17.76 17.87 -5.30
C GLU A 6 -18.18 16.95 -4.16
N LEU A 7 -19.33 17.21 -3.53
CA LEU A 7 -19.88 16.32 -2.49
C LEU A 7 -20.18 14.93 -3.04
N LEU A 8 -20.74 14.84 -4.25
CA LEU A 8 -21.09 13.57 -4.89
C LEU A 8 -19.84 12.76 -5.27
N ALA A 9 -18.78 13.44 -5.74
CA ALA A 9 -17.48 12.82 -6.00
C ALA A 9 -16.86 12.23 -4.73
N ILE A 10 -16.81 13.00 -3.64
CA ILE A 10 -16.27 12.53 -2.35
C ILE A 10 -17.08 11.32 -1.83
N LEU A 11 -18.42 11.40 -1.91
CA LEU A 11 -19.29 10.31 -1.45
C LEU A 11 -19.04 9.02 -2.25
N SER A 12 -18.89 9.13 -3.57
CA SER A 12 -18.62 7.98 -4.44
C SER A 12 -17.30 7.28 -4.12
N ILE A 13 -16.25 8.04 -3.79
CA ILE A 13 -14.94 7.50 -3.40
C ILE A 13 -15.06 6.73 -2.08
N ILE A 14 -15.78 7.28 -1.09
CA ILE A 14 -15.98 6.62 0.21
C ILE A 14 -16.72 5.30 0.04
N VAL A 15 -17.80 5.29 -0.76
CA VAL A 15 -18.56 4.06 -1.05
C VAL A 15 -17.68 3.01 -1.74
N ALA A 16 -16.85 3.42 -2.70
CA ALA A 16 -15.92 2.51 -3.38
C ALA A 16 -14.93 1.88 -2.40
N ILE A 17 -14.34 2.67 -1.49
CA ILE A 17 -13.40 2.16 -0.47
C ILE A 17 -14.10 1.15 0.46
N ILE A 18 -15.30 1.46 0.94
CA ILE A 18 -16.07 0.56 1.82
C ILE A 18 -16.38 -0.75 1.10
N LEU A 19 -16.78 -0.71 -0.17
CA LEU A 19 -17.05 -1.90 -0.98
C LEU A 19 -15.80 -2.78 -1.13
N VAL A 20 -14.64 -2.18 -1.40
CA VAL A 20 -13.37 -2.93 -1.52
C VAL A 20 -13.04 -3.62 -0.20
N ILE A 21 -13.10 -2.90 0.92
CA ILE A 21 -12.85 -3.48 2.25
C ILE A 21 -13.83 -4.62 2.55
N PHE A 22 -15.11 -4.42 2.24
CA PHE A 22 -16.15 -5.42 2.44
C PHE A 22 -15.90 -6.69 1.60
N ILE A 23 -15.52 -6.54 0.33
CA ILE A 23 -15.18 -7.67 -0.54
C ILE A 23 -13.99 -8.44 0.04
N ILE A 24 -12.91 -7.76 0.43
CA ILE A 24 -11.71 -8.39 1.00
C ILE A 24 -12.05 -9.14 2.30
N ALA A 25 -12.82 -8.50 3.20
CA ALA A 25 -13.23 -9.11 4.46
C ALA A 25 -14.09 -10.35 4.24
N ARG A 26 -15.08 -10.26 3.34
CA ARG A 26 -15.97 -11.39 2.99
C ARG A 26 -15.19 -12.54 2.36
N TYR A 27 -14.27 -12.24 1.46
CA TYR A 27 -13.46 -13.26 0.79
C TYR A 27 -12.51 -13.95 1.78
N THR A 28 -11.88 -13.17 2.66
CA THR A 28 -11.00 -13.70 3.72
C THR A 28 -11.78 -14.61 4.68
N TYR A 29 -13.01 -14.24 5.03
CA TYR A 29 -13.87 -15.06 5.87
C TYR A 29 -14.22 -16.39 5.21
N LEU A 30 -14.65 -16.37 3.94
CA LEU A 30 -14.97 -17.58 3.18
C LEU A 30 -13.78 -18.53 3.07
N ILE A 31 -12.60 -17.98 2.75
CA ILE A 31 -11.36 -18.77 2.69
C ILE A 31 -11.09 -19.43 4.04
N LYS A 32 -11.06 -18.67 5.14
CA LYS A 32 -10.82 -19.22 6.48
C LYS A 32 -11.84 -20.29 6.85
N LYS A 33 -13.12 -20.09 6.52
CA LYS A 33 -14.18 -21.08 6.76
C LYS A 33 -13.90 -22.38 6.01
N THR A 34 -13.62 -22.31 4.71
CA THR A 34 -13.33 -23.50 3.89
C THR A 34 -12.07 -24.23 4.33
N MET A 35 -11.04 -23.50 4.82
CA MET A 35 -9.82 -24.10 5.36
C MET A 35 -10.08 -24.90 6.64
N MET A 36 -10.94 -24.39 7.53
CA MET A 36 -11.34 -25.10 8.76
C MET A 36 -12.15 -26.35 8.44
N GLU A 37 -13.01 -26.30 7.43
CA GLU A 37 -13.81 -27.46 6.98
C GLU A 37 -12.94 -28.57 6.36
N HIS A 38 -11.83 -28.22 5.72
CA HIS A 38 -10.89 -29.19 5.13
C HIS A 38 -9.78 -29.64 6.10
N GLY A 39 -9.85 -29.25 7.39
CA GLY A 39 -8.86 -29.63 8.39
C GLY A 39 -7.47 -29.01 8.19
N ILE A 40 -7.34 -27.99 7.33
CA ILE A 40 -6.08 -27.31 7.07
C ILE A 40 -5.89 -26.26 8.17
N TYR A 41 -5.12 -26.62 9.20
CA TYR A 41 -4.65 -25.66 10.19
C TYR A 41 -3.57 -24.79 9.55
N GLN A 42 -3.88 -23.50 9.41
CA GLN A 42 -2.92 -22.51 8.95
C GLN A 42 -1.85 -22.37 10.04
N GLU A 43 -0.68 -23.00 9.87
CA GLU A 43 0.45 -22.76 10.75
C GLU A 43 0.66 -21.25 10.85
N GLN A 44 0.76 -20.77 12.09
CA GLN A 44 1.00 -19.38 12.42
C GLN A 44 2.44 -18.96 12.08
N GLN A 45 2.99 -19.36 10.94
CA GLN A 45 4.30 -18.93 10.44
C GLN A 45 4.28 -17.52 9.82
N ASN A 46 3.12 -16.85 9.79
CA ASN A 46 2.91 -15.61 9.03
C ASN A 46 3.19 -14.31 9.82
N SER A 47 3.56 -14.39 11.11
CA SER A 47 3.82 -13.16 11.89
C SER A 47 5.19 -12.55 11.58
N LYS A 48 6.22 -13.36 11.33
CA LYS A 48 7.58 -12.87 11.04
C LYS A 48 7.67 -12.12 9.71
N PHE A 49 6.99 -12.61 8.67
CA PHE A 49 6.99 -11.97 7.35
C PHE A 49 6.21 -10.67 7.29
N LYS A 50 5.18 -10.48 8.14
CA LYS A 50 4.44 -9.22 8.25
C LYS A 50 5.31 -8.04 8.72
N TYR A 51 6.22 -8.28 9.67
CA TYR A 51 7.14 -7.24 10.13
C TYR A 51 8.21 -6.92 9.08
N LEU A 52 8.59 -7.89 8.25
CA LEU A 52 9.52 -7.68 7.14
C LEU A 52 8.87 -6.84 6.02
N ASP A 53 7.61 -7.13 5.69
CA ASP A 53 6.84 -6.35 4.70
C ASP A 53 6.66 -4.90 5.17
N ILE A 54 6.26 -4.67 6.42
CA ILE A 54 6.09 -3.32 6.96
C ILE A 54 7.42 -2.56 6.99
N GLY A 55 8.52 -3.24 7.35
CA GLY A 55 9.85 -2.64 7.40
C GLY A 55 10.34 -2.20 6.02
N CYS A 56 10.14 -3.02 4.99
CA CYS A 56 10.56 -2.69 3.64
C CYS A 56 9.74 -1.54 3.02
N ILE A 57 8.44 -1.47 3.31
CA ILE A 57 7.57 -0.37 2.87
C ILE A 57 7.97 0.94 3.56
N VAL A 58 8.16 0.93 4.88
CA VAL A 58 8.59 2.12 5.65
C VAL A 58 9.97 2.58 5.20
N PHE A 59 10.88 1.65 4.90
CA PHE A 59 12.21 1.96 4.38
C PHE A 59 12.15 2.57 2.97
N GLY A 60 11.33 2.01 2.07
CA GLY A 60 11.08 2.58 0.74
C GLY A 60 10.50 3.99 0.81
N LEU A 61 9.49 4.20 1.66
CA LEU A 61 8.93 5.54 1.91
C LEU A 61 9.97 6.52 2.47
N GLY A 62 10.79 6.08 3.42
CA GLY A 62 11.86 6.91 3.99
C GLY A 62 12.88 7.36 2.94
N ILE A 63 13.30 6.46 2.05
CA ILE A 63 14.21 6.81 0.94
C ILE A 63 13.52 7.74 -0.05
N GLY A 64 12.25 7.49 -0.39
CA GLY A 64 11.47 8.37 -1.27
C GLY A 64 11.38 9.80 -0.73
N LEU A 65 11.13 9.95 0.57
CA LEU A 65 11.07 11.25 1.25
C LEU A 65 12.44 11.96 1.26
N LEU A 66 13.52 11.25 1.58
CA LEU A 66 14.88 11.81 1.53
C LEU A 66 15.26 12.28 0.12
N THR A 67 14.89 11.50 -0.89
CA THR A 67 15.15 11.83 -2.29
C THR A 67 14.31 13.04 -2.72
N SER A 68 13.06 13.14 -2.26
CA SER A 68 12.19 14.29 -2.54
C SER A 68 12.75 15.61 -1.99
N SER A 69 13.40 15.57 -0.83
CA SER A 69 14.02 16.75 -0.20
C SER A 69 15.14 17.36 -1.04
N ILE A 70 15.87 16.52 -1.80
CA ILE A 70 16.93 16.96 -2.73
C ILE A 70 16.31 17.73 -3.92
N PHE A 71 15.16 17.27 -4.41
CA PHE A 71 14.43 17.96 -5.49
C PHE A 71 13.86 19.30 -5.03
N THR A 72 13.42 19.40 -3.76
CA THR A 72 12.98 20.67 -3.16
C THR A 72 14.09 21.71 -3.06
N THR A 73 15.37 21.29 -3.04
CA THR A 73 16.50 22.23 -2.99
C THR A 73 16.90 22.79 -4.36
N MET A 74 16.41 22.19 -5.47
CA MET A 74 16.59 22.72 -6.82
C MET A 74 15.48 23.75 -7.12
N LYS A 75 15.86 24.94 -7.62
CA LYS A 75 14.92 26.00 -8.05
C LYS A 75 14.11 25.56 -9.29
N ILE A 76 13.14 24.68 -9.10
CA ILE A 76 12.17 24.28 -10.12
C ILE A 76 10.83 24.95 -9.78
N THR A 77 10.01 25.23 -10.79
CA THR A 77 8.66 25.77 -10.66
C THR A 77 7.81 24.93 -9.68
N GLU A 78 7.08 25.59 -8.77
CA GLU A 78 6.30 25.01 -7.66
C GLU A 78 5.43 23.81 -8.07
N ASP A 79 4.65 23.95 -9.15
CA ASP A 79 3.76 22.88 -9.63
C ASP A 79 4.49 21.60 -10.07
N THR A 80 5.68 21.75 -10.63
CA THR A 80 6.50 20.60 -11.06
C THR A 80 7.19 19.95 -9.86
N MET A 81 7.52 20.73 -8.84
CA MET A 81 8.14 20.26 -7.61
C MET A 81 7.20 19.33 -6.84
N ASP A 82 5.94 19.74 -6.66
CA ASP A 82 4.94 18.91 -5.97
C ASP A 82 4.68 17.59 -6.72
N LEU A 83 4.55 17.64 -8.04
CA LEU A 83 4.35 16.44 -8.85
C LEU A 83 5.53 15.46 -8.74
N LEU A 84 6.77 15.98 -8.70
CA LEU A 84 7.99 15.18 -8.53
C LEU A 84 8.11 14.56 -7.13
N VAL A 85 7.75 15.32 -6.09
CA VAL A 85 7.74 14.84 -4.70
C VAL A 85 6.77 13.66 -4.57
N TRP A 86 5.53 13.83 -5.03
CA TRP A 86 4.55 12.74 -5.01
C TRP A 86 4.95 11.54 -5.87
N GLY A 87 5.52 11.80 -7.06
CA GLY A 87 6.01 10.76 -7.96
C GLY A 87 7.13 9.92 -7.34
N THR A 88 8.12 10.56 -6.72
CA THR A 88 9.24 9.87 -6.08
C THR A 88 8.78 9.05 -4.88
N ILE A 89 7.89 9.58 -4.03
CA ILE A 89 7.32 8.84 -2.91
C ILE A 89 6.58 7.58 -3.39
N LEU A 90 5.75 7.70 -4.44
CA LEU A 90 5.00 6.56 -4.98
C LEU A 90 5.91 5.51 -5.62
N VAL A 91 6.91 5.92 -6.40
CA VAL A 91 7.85 4.99 -7.06
C VAL A 91 8.70 4.23 -6.02
N PHE A 92 9.21 4.93 -5.01
CA PHE A 92 10.01 4.31 -3.96
C PHE A 92 9.17 3.45 -3.00
N ALA A 93 7.92 3.83 -2.71
CA ALA A 93 7.00 3.00 -1.94
C ALA A 93 6.66 1.70 -2.69
N ALA A 94 6.37 1.78 -4.00
CA ALA A 94 6.14 0.62 -4.84
C ALA A 94 7.38 -0.28 -4.93
N GLY A 95 8.57 0.32 -5.09
CA GLY A 95 9.85 -0.40 -5.07
C GLY A 95 10.09 -1.15 -3.76
N GLY A 96 9.84 -0.51 -2.61
CA GLY A 96 9.94 -1.14 -1.29
C GLY A 96 9.00 -2.35 -1.15
N LEU A 97 7.81 -2.29 -1.73
CA LEU A 97 6.82 -3.38 -1.72
C LEU A 97 7.25 -4.56 -2.63
N VAL A 98 7.86 -4.26 -3.79
CA VAL A 98 8.44 -5.29 -4.67
C VAL A 98 9.65 -5.98 -4.01
N LEU A 99 10.53 -5.21 -3.35
CA LEU A 99 11.65 -5.78 -2.58
C LEU A 99 11.14 -6.65 -1.43
N ALA A 100 10.12 -6.21 -0.70
CA ALA A 100 9.50 -6.99 0.36
C ALA A 100 9.06 -8.38 -0.15
N HIS A 101 8.33 -8.38 -1.27
CA HIS A 101 7.87 -9.60 -1.91
C HIS A 101 9.02 -10.50 -2.36
N PHE A 102 10.10 -9.93 -2.89
CA PHE A 102 11.26 -10.69 -3.34
C PHE A 102 12.05 -11.30 -2.17
N ILE A 103 12.23 -10.55 -1.07
CA ILE A 103 12.91 -11.02 0.13
C ILE A 103 12.10 -12.14 0.79
N ARG A 104 10.77 -12.00 0.84
CA ARG A 104 9.88 -13.05 1.32
C ARG A 104 10.01 -14.34 0.51
N LYS A 105 9.99 -14.24 -0.83
CA LYS A 105 10.15 -15.39 -1.73
C LYS A 105 11.53 -16.07 -1.58
N ARG A 106 12.56 -15.34 -1.15
CA ARG A 106 13.91 -15.88 -0.92
C ARG A 106 14.08 -16.52 0.45
N LEU A 107 13.35 -16.05 1.46
CA LEU A 107 13.38 -16.55 2.85
C LEU A 107 12.43 -17.73 3.11
N GLU A 108 11.43 -17.95 2.26
CA GLU A 108 10.56 -19.15 2.28
C GLU A 108 11.23 -20.42 1.68
N LYS A 109 12.49 -20.34 1.23
CA LYS A 109 13.32 -21.49 0.81
C LYS A 109 14.20 -21.97 1.96
#